data_AF-A0AA42VNB9-F1
#
_entry.id   AF-A0AA42VNB9-F1
#
_cell.length_a   1.000
_cell.length_b   1.000
_cell.length_c   1.000
_cell.angle_alpha   90.00
_cell.angle_beta   90.00
_cell.angle_gamma   90.00
#
_symmetry.space_group_name_H-M   'P 1'
#
loop_
_entity.id
_entity.type
_entity.pdbx_description
1 polymer ?
#
loop_
_entity_poly.entity_id
_entity_poly.type
_entity_poly.pdbx_seq_one_letter_code
_entity_poly.pdbx_strand_id
1 'polypeptide(L)'
;MWNAFGWVMASDEDLLAARLWLPSSSDEALDDDGERSAASAAMGLFPYLEPATFADVLDVQKRQRPLSSLQDYAQALAYYAEYDAFQQVEGIDEALGEAGAEALAAAREAGVGEGIFASFDLCLVACPADQLKAAAQRVARLLEMPVGEALACCRALPLVLGEALDRRRAQAIKDQFEAIGATVQVHGFKPFPWMDAPELR
;
A
#
# COMPACT_ATOMS: atom_id res chain seq x y z
N MET A 1 -18.56 -0.15 18.72
CA MET A 1 -19.32 0.44 17.60
C MET A 1 -18.48 0.18 16.36
N TRP A 2 -18.74 -0.93 15.67
CA TRP A 2 -17.99 -1.43 14.51
C TRP A 2 -18.96 -1.67 13.33
N ASN A 3 -19.89 -0.74 13.08
CA ASN A 3 -20.91 -0.88 12.04
C ASN A 3 -20.42 -0.49 10.63
N ALA A 4 -19.11 -0.34 10.43
CA ALA A 4 -18.66 0.49 9.31
C ALA A 4 -18.80 -0.20 7.95
N PHE A 5 -18.70 -1.54 7.85
CA PHE A 5 -18.77 -2.22 6.57
C PHE A 5 -19.30 -3.64 6.74
N GLY A 6 -20.37 -3.98 6.00
CA GLY A 6 -20.94 -5.34 6.00
C GLY A 6 -20.23 -6.25 5.01
N TRP A 7 -20.26 -5.89 3.72
CA TRP A 7 -19.78 -6.75 2.63
C TRP A 7 -19.20 -5.91 1.49
N VAL A 8 -18.15 -6.42 0.84
CA VAL A 8 -17.83 -6.04 -0.54
C VAL A 8 -18.89 -6.67 -1.43
N MET A 9 -19.53 -5.85 -2.26
CA MET A 9 -20.55 -6.28 -3.20
C MET A 9 -19.94 -6.43 -4.60
N ALA A 10 -20.33 -7.48 -5.33
CA ALA A 10 -19.86 -7.75 -6.68
C ALA A 10 -21.02 -8.04 -7.65
N SER A 11 -20.86 -7.73 -8.93
CA SER A 11 -21.77 -8.25 -9.97
C SER A 11 -21.50 -9.74 -10.24
N ASP A 12 -22.48 -10.44 -10.80
CA ASP A 12 -22.45 -11.88 -11.11
C ASP A 12 -21.60 -12.23 -12.35
N GLU A 13 -20.49 -11.54 -12.54
CA GLU A 13 -19.55 -11.74 -13.65
C GLU A 13 -18.23 -12.32 -13.13
N ASP A 14 -17.36 -12.77 -14.05
CA ASP A 14 -15.97 -13.07 -13.69
C ASP A 14 -15.33 -11.86 -12.99
N LEU A 15 -14.54 -12.10 -11.96
CA LEU A 15 -14.05 -11.04 -11.08
C LEU A 15 -13.23 -9.96 -11.81
N LEU A 16 -12.61 -10.29 -12.95
CA LEU A 16 -11.92 -9.30 -13.78
C LEU A 16 -12.86 -8.33 -14.50
N ALA A 17 -14.08 -8.75 -14.80
CA ALA A 17 -15.13 -7.94 -15.39
C ALA A 17 -16.09 -7.35 -14.33
N ALA A 18 -16.08 -7.94 -13.12
CA ALA A 18 -17.03 -7.61 -12.09
C ALA A 18 -16.91 -6.16 -11.60
N ARG A 19 -18.07 -5.57 -11.33
CA ARG A 19 -18.16 -4.29 -10.64
C ARG A 19 -18.12 -4.52 -9.15
N LEU A 20 -17.11 -3.96 -8.49
CA LEU A 20 -16.98 -4.01 -7.03
C LEU A 20 -17.50 -2.73 -6.39
N TRP A 21 -18.18 -2.88 -5.26
CA TRP A 21 -18.67 -1.77 -4.44
C TRP A 21 -18.48 -2.08 -2.97
N LEU A 22 -17.80 -1.18 -2.26
CA LEU A 22 -17.71 -1.19 -0.80
C LEU A 22 -18.68 -0.14 -0.26
N PRO A 23 -19.84 -0.55 0.30
CA PRO A 23 -20.84 0.36 0.87
C PRO A 23 -20.29 1.06 2.12
N SER A 24 -20.86 2.20 2.52
CA SER A 24 -20.42 2.94 3.72
C SER A 24 -20.96 2.36 5.04
N SER A 25 -21.90 1.40 4.94
CA SER A 25 -22.46 0.63 6.04
C SER A 25 -23.09 -0.67 5.51
N SER A 26 -23.39 -1.62 6.41
CA SER A 26 -24.09 -2.85 6.02
C SER A 26 -25.50 -2.55 5.47
N ASP A 27 -26.25 -1.69 6.16
CA ASP A 27 -27.64 -1.34 5.82
C ASP A 27 -27.79 -0.67 4.44
N GLU A 28 -26.70 -0.10 3.91
CA GLU A 28 -26.71 0.46 2.56
C GLU A 28 -26.73 -0.65 1.50
N ALA A 29 -26.06 -1.77 1.75
CA ALA A 29 -25.96 -2.88 0.82
C ALA A 29 -26.96 -4.00 1.08
N LEU A 30 -27.33 -4.22 2.35
CA LEU A 30 -28.23 -5.29 2.79
C LEU A 30 -29.45 -4.74 3.50
N ASP A 31 -30.57 -5.45 3.41
CA ASP A 31 -31.76 -5.19 4.22
C ASP A 31 -31.67 -5.88 5.59
N ASP A 32 -32.73 -5.72 6.40
CA ASP A 32 -32.80 -6.26 7.76
C ASP A 32 -32.75 -7.81 7.80
N ASP A 33 -33.09 -8.48 6.70
CA ASP A 33 -33.03 -9.93 6.55
C ASP A 33 -31.67 -10.42 6.05
N GLY A 34 -30.72 -9.49 5.79
CA GLY A 34 -29.41 -9.79 5.23
C GLY A 34 -29.44 -10.06 3.72
N GLU A 35 -30.57 -9.81 3.06
CA GLU A 35 -30.69 -9.87 1.61
C GLU A 35 -30.25 -8.55 0.98
N ARG A 36 -30.29 -8.45 -0.35
CA ARG A 36 -29.90 -7.24 -1.07
C ARG A 36 -30.85 -6.09 -0.77
N SER A 37 -30.31 -4.97 -0.30
CA SER A 37 -31.03 -3.71 -0.24
C SER A 37 -31.53 -3.26 -1.62
N ALA A 38 -32.46 -2.29 -1.65
CA ALA A 38 -32.90 -1.67 -2.90
C ALA A 38 -31.75 -1.04 -3.69
N ALA A 39 -30.71 -0.54 -3.01
CA ALA A 39 -29.55 0.08 -3.66
C ALA A 39 -28.66 -0.96 -4.35
N SER A 40 -28.29 -2.05 -3.65
CA SER A 40 -27.48 -3.13 -4.25
C SER A 40 -28.24 -3.86 -5.36
N ALA A 41 -29.54 -4.09 -5.18
CA ALA A 41 -30.40 -4.69 -6.19
C ALA A 41 -30.50 -3.82 -7.47
N ALA A 42 -30.67 -2.50 -7.33
CA ALA A 42 -30.69 -1.58 -8.47
C ALA A 42 -29.37 -1.55 -9.25
N MET A 43 -28.25 -1.84 -8.57
CA MET A 43 -26.94 -1.95 -9.19
C MET A 43 -26.63 -3.36 -9.74
N GLY A 44 -27.48 -4.36 -9.46
CA GLY A 44 -27.25 -5.76 -9.83
C GLY A 44 -26.10 -6.41 -9.06
N LEU A 45 -25.82 -5.96 -7.84
CA LEU A 45 -24.69 -6.41 -7.03
C LEU A 45 -25.14 -7.36 -5.92
N PHE A 46 -24.30 -8.33 -5.59
CA PHE A 46 -24.53 -9.38 -4.60
C PHE A 46 -23.41 -9.35 -3.53
N PRO A 47 -23.68 -9.82 -2.30
CA PRO A 47 -22.64 -9.97 -1.29
C PRO A 47 -21.57 -10.91 -1.81
N TYR A 48 -20.30 -10.53 -1.66
CA TYR A 48 -19.18 -11.31 -2.16
C TYR A 48 -18.23 -11.76 -1.05
N LEU A 49 -17.54 -10.81 -0.41
CA LEU A 49 -16.60 -11.08 0.68
C LEU A 49 -16.73 -10.02 1.75
N GLU A 50 -16.41 -10.36 3.00
CA GLU A 50 -16.19 -9.34 4.01
C GLU A 50 -14.97 -8.47 3.63
N PRO A 51 -14.99 -7.16 3.93
CA PRO A 51 -13.89 -6.27 3.57
C PRO A 51 -12.53 -6.67 4.18
N ALA A 52 -12.55 -7.23 5.39
CA ALA A 52 -11.34 -7.74 6.04
C ALA A 52 -10.74 -8.90 5.24
N THR A 53 -11.55 -9.92 4.94
CA THR A 53 -11.15 -11.06 4.09
C THR A 53 -10.65 -10.61 2.73
N PHE A 54 -11.34 -9.66 2.09
CA PHE A 54 -10.91 -9.13 0.79
C PHE A 54 -9.51 -8.50 0.88
N ALA A 55 -9.26 -7.66 1.89
CA ALA A 55 -7.96 -7.03 2.10
C ALA A 55 -6.88 -8.05 2.45
N ASP A 56 -7.19 -9.05 3.28
CA ASP A 56 -6.26 -10.09 3.69
C ASP A 56 -5.82 -10.94 2.50
N VAL A 57 -6.73 -11.29 1.58
CA VAL A 57 -6.38 -12.00 0.35
C VAL A 57 -5.41 -11.19 -0.50
N LEU A 58 -5.63 -9.87 -0.65
CA LEU A 58 -4.70 -9.01 -1.39
C LEU A 58 -3.32 -8.98 -0.72
N ASP A 59 -3.28 -8.85 0.60
CA ASP A 59 -2.05 -8.77 1.37
C ASP A 59 -1.27 -10.09 1.34
N VAL A 60 -1.95 -11.22 1.52
CA VAL A 60 -1.35 -12.56 1.43
C VAL A 60 -0.78 -12.79 0.03
N GLN A 61 -1.59 -12.60 -1.02
CA GLN A 61 -1.12 -12.78 -2.39
C GLN A 61 0.08 -11.88 -2.70
N LYS A 62 0.08 -10.64 -2.17
CA LYS A 62 1.16 -9.67 -2.32
C LYS A 62 2.46 -10.16 -1.66
N ARG A 63 2.38 -10.63 -0.42
CA ARG A 63 3.53 -11.14 0.34
C ARG A 63 4.14 -12.39 -0.28
N GLN A 64 3.30 -13.28 -0.82
CA GLN A 64 3.76 -14.54 -1.42
C GLN A 64 4.30 -14.36 -2.84
N ARG A 65 3.63 -13.50 -3.63
CA ARG A 65 3.90 -13.31 -5.05
C ARG A 65 3.80 -11.82 -5.41
N PRO A 66 4.82 -11.00 -5.10
CA PRO A 66 4.76 -9.55 -5.22
C PRO A 66 4.60 -9.03 -6.65
N LEU A 67 4.92 -9.87 -7.65
CA LEU A 67 4.78 -9.62 -9.08
C LEU A 67 3.54 -10.28 -9.71
N SER A 68 2.59 -10.76 -8.89
CA SER A 68 1.30 -11.26 -9.36
C SER A 68 0.64 -10.29 -10.34
N SER A 69 -0.01 -10.83 -11.35
CA SER A 69 -0.83 -10.08 -12.31
C SER A 69 -2.23 -9.82 -11.73
N LEU A 70 -2.99 -8.92 -12.35
CA LEU A 70 -4.39 -8.68 -11.96
C LEU A 70 -5.23 -9.97 -12.03
N GLN A 71 -4.94 -10.85 -13.00
CA GLN A 71 -5.59 -12.15 -13.13
C GLN A 71 -5.29 -13.07 -11.96
N ASP A 72 -4.06 -13.09 -11.46
CA ASP A 72 -3.69 -13.91 -10.30
C ASP A 72 -4.45 -13.47 -9.04
N TYR A 73 -4.62 -12.16 -8.85
CA TYR A 73 -5.42 -11.62 -7.74
C TYR A 73 -6.91 -11.93 -7.89
N ALA A 74 -7.45 -11.84 -9.11
CA ALA A 74 -8.84 -12.21 -9.35
C ALA A 74 -9.08 -13.70 -9.06
N GLN A 75 -8.15 -14.57 -9.47
CA GLN A 75 -8.22 -15.99 -9.17
C GLN A 75 -8.10 -16.27 -7.66
N ALA A 76 -7.21 -15.56 -6.96
CA ALA A 76 -7.08 -15.68 -5.50
C ALA A 76 -8.40 -15.32 -4.83
N LEU A 77 -8.95 -14.13 -5.09
CA LEU A 77 -10.22 -13.70 -4.50
C LEU A 77 -11.37 -14.68 -4.80
N ALA A 78 -11.50 -15.17 -6.04
CA ALA A 78 -12.50 -16.18 -6.39
C ALA A 78 -12.34 -17.48 -5.59
N TYR A 79 -11.10 -17.96 -5.44
CA TYR A 79 -10.79 -19.13 -4.62
C TYR A 79 -11.16 -18.90 -3.15
N TYR A 80 -10.75 -17.78 -2.55
CA TYR A 80 -11.02 -17.52 -1.14
C TYR A 80 -12.51 -17.29 -0.84
N ALA A 81 -13.28 -16.78 -1.81
CA ALA A 81 -14.74 -16.64 -1.70
C ALA A 81 -15.49 -17.99 -1.77
N GLU A 82 -14.99 -18.94 -2.57
CA GLU A 82 -15.61 -20.27 -2.70
C GLU A 82 -15.29 -21.18 -1.50
N TYR A 83 -14.06 -21.10 -0.98
CA TYR A 83 -13.53 -22.05 0.00
C TYR A 83 -13.49 -21.51 1.45
N ASP A 84 -14.12 -20.36 1.73
CA ASP A 84 -14.18 -19.69 3.05
C ASP A 84 -12.83 -19.75 3.78
N ALA A 85 -11.81 -19.24 3.10
CA ALA A 85 -10.43 -19.57 3.40
C ALA A 85 -9.83 -18.61 4.46
N PHE A 86 -10.35 -18.70 5.67
CA PHE A 86 -9.60 -18.54 6.93
C PHE A 86 -10.13 -19.44 8.04
N GLN A 87 -10.88 -20.52 7.71
CA GLN A 87 -11.00 -21.62 8.68
C GLN A 87 -9.59 -22.04 9.05
N GLN A 88 -9.22 -21.81 10.30
CA GLN A 88 -7.89 -22.03 10.87
C GLN A 88 -7.54 -23.51 10.81
N VAL A 89 -7.17 -23.98 9.62
CA VAL A 89 -6.47 -25.23 9.47
C VAL A 89 -5.04 -24.92 9.90
N GLU A 90 -4.70 -25.40 11.10
CA GLU A 90 -3.38 -25.30 11.70
C GLU A 90 -2.30 -25.67 10.65
N GLY A 91 -1.44 -24.71 10.30
CA GLY A 91 -0.31 -24.91 9.37
C GLY A 91 -0.47 -24.42 7.92
N ILE A 92 -1.61 -23.85 7.49
CA ILE A 92 -1.75 -23.31 6.12
C ILE A 92 -0.88 -22.06 5.88
N ASP A 93 -0.79 -21.16 6.86
CA ASP A 93 0.08 -19.98 6.77
C ASP A 93 1.57 -20.36 6.65
N GLU A 94 1.98 -21.48 7.25
CA GLU A 94 3.34 -22.01 7.18
C GLU A 94 3.64 -22.76 5.87
N ALA A 95 2.61 -23.29 5.20
CA ALA A 95 2.75 -24.07 3.97
C ALA A 95 2.82 -23.23 2.69
N LEU A 96 2.32 -21.99 2.72
CA LEU A 96 2.32 -21.12 1.54
C LEU A 96 3.52 -20.15 1.47
N GLY A 97 4.16 -19.83 2.60
CA GLY A 97 5.46 -19.15 2.71
C GLY A 97 5.53 -17.73 2.12
N GLU A 98 6.44 -16.88 2.62
CA GLU A 98 6.66 -15.56 2.02
C GLU A 98 7.52 -15.64 0.75
N ALA A 99 7.43 -14.61 -0.10
CA ALA A 99 8.31 -14.48 -1.25
C ALA A 99 9.79 -14.50 -0.81
N GLY A 100 10.61 -15.28 -1.50
CA GLY A 100 12.05 -15.30 -1.26
C GLY A 100 12.71 -13.95 -1.57
N ALA A 101 13.91 -13.72 -1.01
CA ALA A 101 14.65 -12.48 -1.18
C ALA A 101 14.88 -12.08 -2.65
N GLU A 102 15.07 -13.05 -3.55
CA GLU A 102 15.21 -12.79 -5.00
C GLU A 102 13.93 -12.21 -5.61
N ALA A 103 12.76 -12.72 -5.22
CA ALA A 103 11.48 -12.22 -5.71
C ALA A 103 11.16 -10.81 -5.17
N LEU A 104 11.51 -10.55 -3.91
CA LEU A 104 11.39 -9.22 -3.30
C LEU A 104 12.33 -8.22 -3.98
N ALA A 105 13.58 -8.61 -4.26
CA ALA A 105 14.53 -7.79 -5.00
C ALA A 105 14.02 -7.48 -6.42
N ALA A 106 13.54 -8.49 -7.15
CA ALA A 106 12.97 -8.31 -8.48
C ALA A 106 11.73 -7.39 -8.47
N ALA A 107 10.87 -7.51 -7.46
CA ALA A 107 9.74 -6.60 -7.27
C ALA A 107 10.21 -5.17 -7.04
N ARG A 108 11.21 -4.98 -6.18
CA ARG A 108 11.79 -3.67 -5.89
C ARG A 108 12.39 -3.03 -7.15
N GLU A 109 13.13 -3.80 -7.94
CA GLU A 109 13.67 -3.35 -9.24
C GLU A 109 12.57 -2.97 -10.25
N ALA A 110 11.43 -3.67 -10.22
CA ALA A 110 10.26 -3.34 -11.01
C ALA A 110 9.46 -2.12 -10.48
N GLY A 111 9.97 -1.44 -9.44
CA GLY A 111 9.33 -0.31 -8.80
C GLY A 111 8.11 -0.70 -7.96
N VAL A 112 7.98 -1.97 -7.59
CA VAL A 112 6.85 -2.52 -6.84
C VAL A 112 7.18 -2.55 -5.35
N GLY A 113 6.32 -1.97 -4.52
CA GLY A 113 6.49 -1.90 -3.07
C GLY A 113 6.13 -3.21 -2.37
N GLU A 114 6.46 -3.32 -1.10
CA GLU A 114 6.19 -4.51 -0.28
C GLU A 114 4.70 -4.64 0.08
N GLY A 115 4.04 -3.53 0.40
CA GLY A 115 2.64 -3.51 0.80
C GLY A 115 1.65 -3.30 -0.34
N ILE A 116 0.36 -3.38 0.01
CA ILE A 116 -0.78 -3.11 -0.88
C ILE A 116 -1.11 -1.60 -1.04
N PHE A 117 -0.30 -0.73 -0.43
CA PHE A 117 -0.36 0.72 -0.61
C PHE A 117 0.92 1.25 -1.23
N ALA A 118 0.82 2.43 -1.86
CA ALA A 118 1.98 3.11 -2.43
C ALA A 118 2.94 3.54 -1.32
N SER A 119 4.23 3.35 -1.53
CA SER A 119 5.29 3.78 -0.61
C SER A 119 6.35 4.60 -1.33
N PHE A 120 7.13 5.38 -0.57
CA PHE A 120 8.08 6.33 -1.11
C PHE A 120 9.40 6.28 -0.35
N ASP A 121 10.50 6.26 -1.10
CA ASP A 121 11.83 6.50 -0.56
C ASP A 121 12.26 7.93 -0.90
N LEU A 122 12.90 8.58 0.06
CA LEU A 122 13.37 9.96 -0.07
C LEU A 122 14.87 10.04 0.12
N CYS A 123 15.55 10.69 -0.81
CA CYS A 123 16.97 10.99 -0.73
C CYS A 123 17.21 12.48 -0.85
N LEU A 124 17.93 13.06 0.11
CA LEU A 124 18.51 14.39 -0.04
C LEU A 124 19.67 14.32 -1.04
N VAL A 125 19.59 15.04 -2.15
CA VAL A 125 20.60 14.97 -3.23
C VAL A 125 21.36 16.27 -3.44
N ALA A 126 20.80 17.41 -3.03
CA ALA A 126 21.52 18.67 -3.01
C ALA A 126 21.09 19.54 -1.83
N CYS A 127 22.03 20.30 -1.29
CA CYS A 127 21.78 21.30 -0.25
C CYS A 127 22.54 22.59 -0.59
N PRO A 128 21.87 23.76 -0.57
CA PRO A 128 22.56 25.04 -0.68
C PRO A 128 23.59 25.22 0.44
N ALA A 129 24.75 25.78 0.12
CA ALA A 129 25.85 25.92 1.06
C ALA A 129 25.50 26.84 2.26
N ASP A 130 24.68 27.86 2.02
CA ASP A 130 24.14 28.78 3.02
C ASP A 130 23.09 28.11 3.93
N GLN A 131 22.45 27.03 3.46
CA GLN A 131 21.42 26.29 4.19
C GLN A 131 21.93 24.99 4.82
N LEU A 132 23.22 24.68 4.68
CA LEU A 132 23.80 23.41 5.14
C LEU A 132 23.56 23.14 6.64
N LYS A 133 23.64 24.17 7.48
CA LYS A 133 23.34 24.05 8.92
C LYS A 133 21.85 23.77 9.17
N ALA A 134 20.97 24.41 8.40
CA ALA A 134 19.52 24.25 8.51
C ALA A 134 19.06 22.86 8.02
N ALA A 135 19.72 22.33 6.98
CA ALA A 135 19.54 20.96 6.52
C ALA A 135 20.02 19.94 7.56
N ALA A 136 21.24 20.12 8.09
CA ALA A 136 21.79 19.23 9.12
C ALA A 136 20.90 19.18 10.37
N GLN A 137 20.32 20.30 10.79
CA GLN A 137 19.38 20.33 11.92
C GLN A 137 18.06 19.60 11.65
N ARG A 138 17.60 19.57 10.40
CA ARG A 138 16.40 18.81 9.99
C ARG A 138 16.72 17.33 9.91
N VAL A 139 17.83 16.96 9.29
CA VAL A 139 18.34 15.57 9.22
C VAL A 139 18.53 15.00 10.62
N ALA A 140 19.19 15.75 11.52
CA ALA A 140 19.41 15.34 12.90
C ALA A 140 18.10 15.02 13.64
N ARG A 141 17.04 15.80 13.41
CA ARG A 141 15.73 15.55 14.01
C ARG A 141 15.00 14.39 13.35
N LEU A 142 15.09 14.28 12.03
CA LEU A 142 14.37 13.26 11.26
C LEU A 142 14.94 11.86 11.49
N LEU A 143 16.26 11.74 11.49
CA LEU A 143 17.00 10.48 11.67
C LEU A 143 17.47 10.26 13.11
N GLU A 144 17.05 11.13 14.03
CA GLU A 144 17.38 11.06 15.47
C GLU A 144 18.89 10.91 15.75
N MET A 145 19.72 11.65 15.02
CA MET A 145 21.19 11.60 15.12
C MET A 145 21.80 12.94 15.57
N PRO A 146 23.04 12.95 16.09
CA PRO A 146 23.72 14.18 16.48
C PRO A 146 23.90 15.16 15.29
N VAL A 147 23.76 16.46 15.56
CA VAL A 147 23.88 17.50 14.51
C VAL A 147 25.24 17.50 13.81
N GLY A 148 26.33 17.15 14.51
CA GLY A 148 27.66 17.05 13.92
C GLY A 148 27.76 15.94 12.88
N GLU A 149 27.12 14.80 13.15
CA GLU A 149 27.03 13.66 12.23
C GLU A 149 26.13 14.00 11.04
N ALA A 150 24.94 14.55 11.31
CA ALA A 150 24.03 15.02 10.27
C ALA A 150 24.70 16.03 9.32
N LEU A 151 25.56 16.91 9.85
CA LEU A 151 26.31 17.87 9.04
C LEU A 151 27.35 17.19 8.15
N ALA A 152 28.03 16.16 8.64
CA ALA A 152 28.95 15.36 7.84
C ALA A 152 28.19 14.64 6.71
N CYS A 153 27.03 14.04 7.02
CA CYS A 153 26.18 13.40 6.03
C CYS A 153 25.65 14.39 4.97
N CYS A 154 25.22 15.59 5.38
CA CYS A 154 24.78 16.64 4.44
C CYS A 154 25.90 17.15 3.51
N ARG A 155 27.18 16.93 3.85
CA ARG A 155 28.34 17.24 2.98
C ARG A 155 28.71 16.09 2.06
N ALA A 156 28.26 14.87 2.37
CA ALA A 156 28.55 13.64 1.67
C ALA A 156 27.29 13.08 0.97
N LEU A 157 26.50 13.97 0.36
CA LEU A 157 25.28 13.60 -0.38
C LEU A 157 25.59 12.58 -1.50
N PRO A 158 24.64 11.69 -1.85
CA PRO A 158 23.25 11.63 -1.40
C PRO A 158 23.06 11.03 0.00
N LEU A 159 21.97 11.43 0.69
CA LEU A 159 21.60 10.93 2.01
C LEU A 159 20.14 10.45 2.02
N VAL A 160 19.90 9.22 2.47
CA VAL A 160 18.55 8.68 2.68
C VAL A 160 17.87 9.41 3.85
N LEU A 161 16.68 9.96 3.60
CA LEU A 161 15.84 10.64 4.58
C LEU A 161 14.76 9.71 5.16
N GLY A 162 14.40 8.66 4.43
CA GLY A 162 13.47 7.63 4.86
C GLY A 162 13.10 6.70 3.70
N GLU A 163 12.71 5.48 4.06
CA GLU A 163 12.34 4.41 3.15
C GLU A 163 10.92 3.93 3.46
N ALA A 164 10.25 3.39 2.45
CA ALA A 164 8.90 2.81 2.56
C ALA A 164 7.87 3.73 3.25
N LEU A 165 7.99 5.04 3.05
CA LEU A 165 7.12 6.04 3.69
C LEU A 165 5.74 6.07 3.03
N ASP A 166 4.69 6.30 3.82
CA ASP A 166 3.39 6.66 3.26
C ASP A 166 3.43 8.04 2.58
N ARG A 167 2.49 8.30 1.67
CA ARG A 167 2.41 9.55 0.91
C ARG A 167 2.44 10.81 1.78
N ARG A 168 1.70 10.82 2.89
CA ARG A 168 1.56 12.01 3.74
C ARG A 168 2.88 12.31 4.43
N ARG A 169 3.53 11.29 4.99
CA ARG A 169 4.83 11.44 5.65
C ARG A 169 5.92 11.81 4.64
N ALA A 170 5.94 11.19 3.47
CA ALA A 170 6.90 11.50 2.42
C ALA A 170 6.75 12.95 1.94
N GLN A 171 5.52 13.41 1.67
CA GLN A 171 5.26 14.80 1.31
C GLN A 171 5.72 15.77 2.40
N ALA A 172 5.39 15.50 3.66
CA ALA A 172 5.78 16.36 4.77
C ALA A 172 7.29 16.50 4.91
N ILE A 173 8.06 15.43 4.66
CA ILE A 173 9.53 15.47 4.67
C ILE A 173 10.04 16.25 3.46
N LYS A 174 9.53 15.97 2.25
CA LYS A 174 9.89 16.69 1.02
C LYS A 174 9.71 18.20 1.21
N ASP A 175 8.53 18.64 1.65
CA ASP A 175 8.21 20.05 1.85
C ASP A 175 9.15 20.73 2.86
N GLN A 176 9.52 20.03 3.94
CA GLN A 176 10.42 20.57 4.97
C GLN A 176 11.82 20.90 4.44
N PHE A 177 12.33 20.10 3.50
CA PHE A 177 13.65 20.28 2.89
C PHE A 177 13.58 21.24 1.69
N GLU A 178 12.54 21.17 0.87
CA GLU A 178 12.34 22.12 -0.23
C GLU A 178 12.12 23.56 0.28
N ALA A 179 11.51 23.72 1.46
CA ALA A 179 11.35 25.03 2.12
C ALA A 179 12.69 25.72 2.46
N ILE A 180 13.81 24.99 2.48
CA ILE A 180 15.16 25.55 2.63
C ILE A 180 15.98 25.46 1.34
N GLY A 181 15.32 25.28 0.20
CA GLY A 181 15.98 25.19 -1.10
C GLY A 181 16.82 23.93 -1.30
N ALA A 182 16.67 22.91 -0.44
CA ALA A 182 17.33 21.63 -0.65
C ALA A 182 16.54 20.79 -1.66
N THR A 183 17.24 19.93 -2.40
CA THR A 183 16.63 19.06 -3.41
C THR A 183 16.47 17.67 -2.85
N VAL A 184 15.22 17.19 -2.82
CA VAL A 184 14.87 15.83 -2.44
C VAL A 184 14.51 15.04 -3.68
N GLN A 185 15.22 13.94 -3.92
CA GLN A 185 14.83 12.93 -4.89
C GLN A 185 13.81 12.00 -4.24
N VAL A 186 12.72 11.76 -4.95
CA VAL A 186 11.62 10.87 -4.55
C VAL A 186 11.64 9.65 -5.46
N HIS A 187 11.59 8.47 -4.87
CA HIS A 187 11.31 7.23 -5.60
C HIS A 187 9.99 6.64 -5.09
N GLY A 188 8.99 6.60 -5.96
CA GLY A 188 7.66 6.05 -5.64
C GLY A 188 7.55 4.59 -6.05
N PHE A 189 7.04 3.76 -5.15
CA PHE A 189 6.80 2.35 -5.39
C PHE A 189 5.31 2.07 -5.53
N LYS A 190 4.93 1.47 -6.66
CA LYS A 190 3.54 1.10 -6.93
C LYS A 190 3.14 -0.10 -6.06
N PRO A 191 1.89 -0.15 -5.57
CA PRO A 191 1.42 -1.30 -4.80
C PRO A 191 1.36 -2.58 -5.64
N PHE A 192 0.93 -2.48 -6.90
CA PHE A 192 0.78 -3.63 -7.80
C PHE A 192 1.49 -3.41 -9.13
N PRO A 193 1.98 -4.47 -9.80
CA PRO A 193 2.77 -4.35 -11.04
C PRO A 193 2.06 -3.63 -12.19
N TRP A 194 0.74 -3.74 -12.27
CA TRP A 194 -0.07 -3.15 -13.34
C TRP A 194 -0.51 -1.70 -13.08
N MET A 195 -0.12 -1.11 -11.94
CA MET A 195 -0.41 0.29 -11.64
C MET A 195 0.69 1.23 -12.15
N ASP A 196 0.33 2.50 -12.30
CA ASP A 196 1.29 3.56 -12.56
C ASP A 196 2.16 3.85 -11.33
N ALA A 197 3.37 4.35 -11.57
CA ALA A 197 4.26 4.78 -10.51
C ALA A 197 3.62 5.96 -9.74
N PRO A 198 3.58 5.93 -8.40
CA PRO A 198 2.97 6.99 -7.64
C PRO A 198 3.89 8.22 -7.57
N GLU A 199 3.30 9.40 -7.71
CA GLU A 199 4.02 10.67 -7.59
C GLU A 199 3.63 11.42 -6.31
N LEU A 200 4.57 12.23 -5.80
CA LEU A 200 4.32 13.24 -4.76
C LEU A 200 3.99 14.58 -5.43
N ARG A 201 3.32 15.47 -4.69
CA ARG A 201 2.92 16.79 -5.17
C ARG A 201 3.98 17.87 -4.90
#